data_AF-A0A257JAH1-F1
#
_entry.id   AF-A0A257JAH1-F1
#
_cell.length_a   1.000
_cell.length_b   1.000
_cell.length_c   1.000
_cell.angle_alpha   90.00
_cell.angle_beta   90.00
_cell.angle_gamma   90.00
#
_symmetry.space_group_name_H-M   'P 1'
#
loop_
_entity.id
_entity.type
_entity.pdbx_description
1 polymer ?
#
loop_
_entity_poly.entity_id
_entity_poly.type
_entity_poly.pdbx_seq_one_letter_code
_entity_poly.pdbx_strand_id
1 'polypeptide(L)' 'AVIKEKVSIGSNSIIGMGAVVHTDIPEGVIAVGSPARVVRRNENQKVFRN' A
#
# COMPACT_ATOMS: atom_id res chain seq x y z
N ALA A 1 9.34 3.38 0.67
CA ALA A 1 8.46 3.18 1.84
C ALA A 1 9.30 2.68 3.00
N VAL A 2 8.85 2.87 4.23
CA VAL A 2 9.40 2.21 5.43
C VAL A 2 8.33 1.30 6.01
N ILE A 3 8.75 0.14 6.52
CA ILE A 3 7.84 -0.93 6.95
C ILE A 3 8.17 -1.29 8.40
N LYS A 4 7.17 -1.20 9.28
CA LYS A 4 7.27 -1.68 10.66
C LYS A 4 7.48 -3.20 10.67
N GLU A 5 8.32 -3.71 11.56
CA GLU A 5 8.47 -5.14 11.77
C GLU A 5 7.13 -5.84 12.07
N LYS A 6 7.02 -7.12 11.66
CA LYS A 6 5.87 -7.99 11.93
C LYS A 6 4.53 -7.49 11.35
N VAL A 7 4.56 -6.75 10.25
CA VAL A 7 3.36 -6.47 9.42
C VAL A 7 3.45 -7.25 8.12
N SER A 8 2.30 -7.62 7.58
CA SER A 8 2.16 -8.33 6.30
C SER A 8 1.69 -7.38 5.21
N ILE A 9 2.21 -7.57 4.00
CA ILE A 9 1.74 -6.88 2.79
C ILE A 9 1.18 -7.93 1.85
N GLY A 10 -0.12 -7.85 1.59
CA GLY A 10 -0.81 -8.79 0.71
C GLY A 10 -0.32 -8.70 -0.74
N SER A 11 -0.42 -9.82 -1.45
CA SER A 11 -0.04 -9.94 -2.86
C SER A 11 -0.76 -8.91 -3.73
N ASN A 12 -0.10 -8.49 -4.81
CA ASN A 12 -0.63 -7.52 -5.77
C ASN A 12 -1.00 -6.15 -5.17
N SER A 13 -0.53 -5.81 -3.96
CA SER A 13 -0.70 -4.47 -3.42
C SER A 13 0.41 -3.54 -3.88
N ILE A 14 0.07 -2.25 -4.06
CA ILE A 14 1.03 -1.20 -4.39
C ILE A 14 1.21 -0.30 -3.18
N ILE A 15 2.45 -0.17 -2.72
CA ILE A 15 2.83 0.77 -1.67
C ILE A 15 3.41 2.03 -2.30
N GLY A 16 2.82 3.18 -2.00
CA GLY A 16 3.29 4.47 -2.49
C GLY A 16 4.71 4.81 -2.02
N MET A 17 5.41 5.58 -2.83
CA MET A 17 6.67 6.20 -2.41
C MET A 17 6.44 7.03 -1.13
N GLY A 18 7.41 6.98 -0.21
CA GLY A 18 7.32 7.70 1.07
C GLY A 18 6.30 7.14 2.08
N ALA A 19 5.58 6.05 1.77
CA ALA A 19 4.60 5.51 2.71
C ALA A 19 5.27 4.90 3.98
N VAL A 20 4.60 5.04 5.13
CA VAL A 20 5.01 4.45 6.42
C VAL A 20 4.01 3.36 6.80
N VAL A 21 4.36 2.10 6.56
CA VAL A 21 3.48 0.95 6.81
C VAL A 21 3.58 0.56 8.28
N HIS A 22 2.52 0.87 9.05
CA HIS A 22 2.44 0.67 10.50
C HIS A 22 1.49 -0.49 10.89
N THR A 23 0.66 -0.95 9.96
CA THR A 23 -0.32 -2.05 10.10
C THR A 23 -0.30 -2.90 8.85
N ASP A 24 -0.88 -4.11 8.95
CA ASP A 24 -1.06 -5.00 7.80
C ASP A 24 -1.77 -4.30 6.63
N ILE A 25 -1.31 -4.60 5.42
CA ILE A 25 -1.90 -4.13 4.17
C ILE A 25 -2.59 -5.32 3.50
N PRO A 26 -3.90 -5.23 3.20
CA PRO A 26 -4.63 -6.26 2.47
C PRO A 26 -4.03 -6.57 1.09
N GLU A 27 -4.46 -7.66 0.47
CA GLU A 27 -4.12 -7.96 -0.92
C GLU A 27 -4.83 -7.06 -1.93
N GLY A 28 -4.20 -6.82 -3.08
CA GLY A 28 -4.83 -6.12 -4.20
C GLY A 28 -5.27 -4.69 -3.88
N VAL A 29 -4.57 -3.97 -2.99
CA VAL A 29 -4.89 -2.57 -2.66
C VAL A 29 -3.73 -1.63 -3.00
N ILE A 30 -4.05 -0.34 -3.14
CA ILE A 30 -3.06 0.73 -3.21
C ILE A 30 -3.08 1.44 -1.86
N ALA A 31 -1.92 1.50 -1.19
CA ALA A 31 -1.76 2.16 0.10
C ALA A 31 -0.67 3.23 0.04
N VAL A 32 -0.96 4.42 0.56
CA VAL A 32 -0.04 5.58 0.50
C VAL A 32 -0.08 6.38 1.79
N GLY A 33 0.90 7.29 1.96
CA GLY A 33 0.95 8.25 3.06
C GLY A 33 1.71 7.79 4.31
N SER A 34 1.81 8.70 5.28
CA SER A 34 2.43 8.48 6.58
C SER A 34 1.47 8.95 7.67
N PRO A 35 0.72 8.06 8.35
CA PRO A 35 0.72 6.60 8.19
C PRO A 35 0.13 6.10 6.87
N ALA A 36 0.57 4.94 6.39
CA ALA A 36 0.03 4.32 5.18
C ALA A 36 -1.45 3.94 5.38
N ARG A 37 -2.31 4.38 4.45
CA ARG A 37 -3.74 4.07 4.41
C ARG A 37 -4.13 3.54 3.04
N VAL A 38 -5.09 2.61 3.01
CA VAL A 38 -5.68 2.11 1.77
C VAL A 38 -6.46 3.25 1.10
N VAL A 39 -6.11 3.58 -0.14
CA VAL A 39 -6.82 4.60 -0.92
C VAL A 39 -7.79 4.02 -1.94
N ARG A 40 -7.48 2.84 -2.50
CA ARG A 40 -8.36 2.11 -3.43
C ARG A 40 -7.86 0.69 -3.70
N ARG A 41 -8.68 -0.11 -4.40
CA ARG A 41 -8.25 -1.40 -4.97
C ARG A 41 -7.28 -1.22 -6.14
N ASN A 42 -6.39 -2.19 -6.29
CA ASN A 42 -5.41 -2.29 -7.36
C ASN A 42 -5.97 -3.04 -8.58
N GLU A 43 -7.05 -2.52 -9.17
CA GLU A 43 -7.75 -3.18 -10.29
C GLU A 43 -6.91 -3.26 -11.56
N ASN A 44 -6.14 -2.21 -11.85
CA ASN A 44 -5.42 -2.04 -13.12
C ASN A 44 -3.89 -2.00 -12.96
N GLN A 45 -3.35 -2.38 -11.80
CA GLN A 45 -1.91 -2.32 -11.50
C GLN A 45 -1.24 -0.96 -11.77
N LYS A 46 -2.02 0.13 -11.71
CA LYS A 46 -1.57 1.51 -11.94
C LYS A 46 -2.00 2.39 -10.78
N VAL A 47 -1.08 3.25 -10.31
CA VAL A 47 -1.34 4.23 -9.22
C VAL A 47 -1.95 5.52 -9.75
N PHE A 48 -1.44 6.04 -10.86
CA PHE A 48 -1.95 7.22 -11.53
C PHE A 48 -2.80 6.80 -12.72
N ARG A 49 -3.94 7.47 -12.90
CA ARG A 49 -4.76 7.36 -14.11
C ARG A 49 -4.34 8.53 -15.00
N ASN A 50 -3.80 8.22 -16.19
CA ASN A 50 -3.60 9.20 -17.25
C ASN A 50 -4.91 9.36 -18.02
#